data_AF-A0A919PKT8-F1
#
_entry.id   AF-A0A919PKT8-F1
#
_cell.length_a   1.000
_cell.length_b   1.000
_cell.length_c   1.000
_cell.angle_alpha   90.00
_cell.angle_beta   90.00
_cell.angle_gamma   90.00
#
_symmetry.space_group_name_H-M   'P 1'
#
loop_
_entity.id
_entity.type
_entity.pdbx_description
1 polymer ?
#
loop_
_entity_poly.entity_id
_entity_poly.type
_entity_poly.pdbx_seq_one_letter_code
_entity_poly.pdbx_strand_id
1 'polypeptide(L)'
;MIRSDAARNRAKVLEAAEAVLDEHGLSARMDEIAHRAGVGVGTLYRHFATKEALYQAIVTSRVDLLLEQATRLEATAAPETAFFTFFAQIVADAGRKKPLTDALRGAGIDIKAGQTQQQARMRAAIADLLHNAQRAGTVRSDIGLPEVLALLRGASMAAETGDYPAAVLDRSLAVLFDGLKP
;
A
#
# COMPACT_ATOMS: atom_id res chain seq x y z
N MET A 1 16.56 -15.21 -20.36
CA MET A 1 17.30 -14.42 -19.34
C MET A 1 16.85 -12.95 -19.26
N ILE A 2 16.53 -12.27 -20.37
CA ILE A 2 16.24 -10.82 -20.43
C ILE A 2 15.04 -10.33 -19.58
N ARG A 3 13.99 -11.15 -19.37
CA ARG A 3 12.80 -10.76 -18.56
C ARG A 3 13.11 -10.53 -17.08
N SER A 4 14.04 -11.29 -16.51
CA SER A 4 14.40 -11.18 -15.08
C SER A 4 15.19 -9.89 -14.80
N ASP A 5 16.11 -9.52 -15.69
CA ASP A 5 16.89 -8.29 -15.55
C ASP A 5 16.03 -7.04 -15.77
N ALA A 6 15.09 -7.07 -16.73
CA ALA A 6 14.15 -5.97 -16.96
C ALA A 6 13.19 -5.76 -15.76
N ALA A 7 12.70 -6.85 -15.15
CA ALA A 7 11.86 -6.77 -13.95
C ALA A 7 12.65 -6.26 -12.73
N ARG A 8 13.87 -6.75 -12.52
CA ARG A 8 14.76 -6.29 -11.43
C ARG A 8 15.14 -4.82 -11.60
N ASN A 9 15.42 -4.38 -12.82
CA ASN A 9 15.70 -2.97 -13.11
C ASN A 9 14.47 -2.09 -12.88
N ARG A 10 13.27 -2.58 -13.23
CA ARG A 10 12.02 -1.87 -12.93
C ARG A 10 11.80 -1.71 -11.43
N ALA A 11 12.00 -2.76 -10.64
CA ALA A 11 11.86 -2.69 -9.18
C ALA A 11 12.82 -1.66 -8.56
N LYS A 12 14.10 -1.67 -8.96
CA LYS A 12 15.09 -0.67 -8.52
C LYS A 12 14.70 0.77 -8.87
N VAL A 13 14.14 0.96 -10.06
CA VAL A 13 13.66 2.27 -10.50
C VAL A 13 12.48 2.74 -9.64
N LEU A 14 11.54 1.85 -9.32
CA LEU A 14 10.38 2.20 -8.50
C LEU A 14 10.79 2.52 -7.05
N GLU A 15 11.70 1.73 -6.48
CA GLU A 15 12.26 1.98 -5.14
C GLU A 15 13.01 3.33 -5.08
N ALA A 16 13.88 3.60 -6.06
CA ALA A 16 14.58 4.89 -6.13
C ALA A 16 13.60 6.05 -6.34
N ALA A 17 12.57 5.86 -7.17
CA ALA A 17 11.55 6.87 -7.40
C ALA A 17 10.78 7.17 -6.11
N GLU A 18 10.34 6.16 -5.37
CA GLU A 18 9.68 6.34 -4.07
C GLU A 18 10.54 7.18 -3.12
N ALA A 19 11.83 6.87 -2.97
CA ALA A 19 12.73 7.63 -2.10
C ALA A 19 12.87 9.11 -2.52
N VAL A 20 13.07 9.38 -3.81
CA VAL A 20 13.19 10.76 -4.32
C VAL A 20 11.88 11.53 -4.14
N LEU A 21 10.74 10.84 -4.26
CA LEU A 21 9.42 11.44 -4.08
C LEU A 21 9.11 11.74 -2.62
N ASP A 22 9.55 10.89 -1.70
CA ASP A 22 9.44 11.15 -0.27
C ASP A 22 10.30 12.35 0.16
N GLU A 23 11.47 12.56 -0.48
CA GLU A 23 12.36 13.70 -0.23
C GLU A 23 11.89 15.01 -0.87
N HIS A 24 11.37 14.95 -2.10
CA HIS A 24 11.15 16.15 -2.93
C HIS A 24 9.71 16.37 -3.39
N GLY A 25 8.79 15.46 -3.08
CA GLY A 25 7.39 15.54 -3.51
C GLY A 25 7.24 15.73 -5.01
N LEU A 26 6.39 16.68 -5.44
CA LEU A 26 6.22 17.01 -6.87
C LEU A 26 7.44 17.67 -7.50
N SER A 27 8.40 18.16 -6.72
CA SER A 27 9.63 18.76 -7.24
C SER A 27 10.64 17.70 -7.70
N ALA A 28 10.42 16.42 -7.38
CA ALA A 28 11.26 15.32 -7.82
C ALA A 28 11.45 15.32 -9.34
N ARG A 29 12.70 15.20 -9.77
CA ARG A 29 13.03 15.24 -11.20
C ARG A 29 13.34 13.85 -11.74
N MET A 30 12.97 13.60 -12.99
CA MET A 30 13.19 12.30 -13.65
C MET A 30 14.68 11.95 -13.81
N ASP A 31 15.54 12.95 -13.99
CA ASP A 31 17.00 12.79 -14.07
C ASP A 31 17.60 12.34 -12.73
N GLU A 32 17.13 12.90 -11.61
CA GLU A 32 17.51 12.49 -10.26
C GLU A 32 17.09 11.06 -9.94
N ILE A 33 15.85 10.69 -10.28
CA ILE A 33 15.34 9.32 -10.12
C ILE A 33 16.20 8.34 -10.94
N ALA A 34 16.51 8.68 -12.19
CA ALA A 34 17.34 7.85 -13.05
C ALA A 34 18.76 7.66 -12.46
N HIS A 35 19.35 8.76 -11.97
CA HIS A 35 20.66 8.74 -11.33
C HIS A 35 20.67 7.84 -10.09
N ARG A 36 19.69 8.00 -9.18
CA ARG A 36 19.59 7.20 -7.96
C ARG A 36 19.29 5.72 -8.23
N ALA A 37 18.51 5.43 -9.28
CA ALA A 37 18.25 4.06 -9.74
C ALA A 37 19.44 3.42 -10.47
N GLY A 38 20.49 4.18 -10.80
CA GLY A 38 21.63 3.70 -11.58
C GLY A 38 21.26 3.36 -13.04
N VAL A 39 20.25 4.04 -13.61
CA VAL A 39 19.81 3.85 -15.00
C VAL A 39 19.97 5.13 -15.81
N GLY A 40 20.11 5.01 -17.13
CA GLY A 40 20.07 6.19 -18.00
C GLY A 40 18.68 6.83 -18.04
N VAL A 41 18.61 8.16 -18.10
CA VAL A 41 17.32 8.89 -18.17
C VAL A 41 16.46 8.47 -19.37
N GLY A 42 17.09 8.16 -20.51
CA GLY A 42 16.39 7.62 -21.68
C GLY A 42 15.78 6.23 -21.43
N THR A 43 16.43 5.40 -20.60
CA THR A 43 15.88 4.11 -20.16
C THR A 43 14.67 4.32 -19.25
N LEU A 44 14.75 5.29 -18.33
CA LEU A 44 13.62 5.65 -17.47
C LEU A 44 12.41 6.09 -18.30
N TYR A 45 12.59 7.02 -19.25
CA TYR A 45 11.51 7.49 -20.13
C TYR A 45 10.94 6.39 -21.05
N ARG A 46 11.76 5.41 -21.46
CA ARG A 46 11.26 4.22 -22.19
C ARG A 46 10.35 3.35 -21.34
N HIS A 47 10.59 3.25 -20.04
CA HIS A 47 9.74 2.49 -19.12
C HIS A 47 8.53 3.30 -18.62
N PHE A 48 8.68 4.62 -18.51
CA PHE A 48 7.69 5.54 -17.98
C PHE A 48 7.72 6.82 -18.81
N ALA A 49 6.86 6.87 -19.84
CA ALA A 49 6.81 7.99 -20.77
C ALA A 49 6.51 9.33 -20.08
N THR A 50 5.79 9.30 -18.96
CA THR A 50 5.45 10.47 -18.17
C THR A 50 5.66 10.22 -16.67
N LYS A 51 5.68 11.31 -15.90
CA LYS A 51 5.80 11.25 -14.44
C LYS A 51 4.57 10.57 -13.82
N GLU A 52 3.38 10.80 -14.39
CA GLU A 52 2.13 10.13 -14.05
C GLU A 52 2.21 8.61 -14.24
N ALA A 53 2.81 8.15 -15.35
CA ALA A 53 3.00 6.73 -15.61
C ALA A 53 3.96 6.08 -14.59
N LEU A 54 4.99 6.81 -14.14
CA LEU A 54 5.87 6.38 -13.06
C LEU A 54 5.09 6.27 -11.74
N TYR A 55 4.28 7.27 -11.41
CA TYR A 55 3.46 7.27 -10.19
C TYR A 55 2.43 6.14 -10.14
N GLN A 56 1.72 5.90 -11.24
CA GLN A 56 0.78 4.77 -11.33
C GLN A 56 1.49 3.43 -11.11
N ALA A 57 2.71 3.29 -11.64
CA ALA A 57 3.51 2.10 -11.45
C ALA A 57 4.02 1.94 -10.00
N ILE A 58 4.36 3.02 -9.32
CA ILE A 58 4.70 3.02 -7.89
C ILE A 58 3.50 2.52 -7.07
N VAL A 59 2.32 3.11 -7.28
CA VAL A 59 1.12 2.71 -6.55
C VAL A 59 0.78 1.24 -6.81
N THR A 60 0.88 0.81 -8.07
CA THR A 60 0.68 -0.59 -8.45
C THR A 60 1.65 -1.52 -7.73
N SER A 61 2.95 -1.18 -7.74
CA SER A 61 4.01 -1.96 -7.08
C SER A 61 3.78 -2.09 -5.59
N ARG A 62 3.32 -1.01 -4.93
CA ARG A 62 3.00 -1.05 -3.49
C ARG A 62 1.80 -1.95 -3.18
N VAL A 63 0.77 -1.91 -4.03
CA VAL A 63 -0.35 -2.85 -3.89
C VAL A 63 0.12 -4.28 -4.10
N ASP A 64 0.96 -4.55 -5.09
CA ASP A 64 1.52 -5.88 -5.33
C ASP A 64 2.36 -6.37 -4.13
N LEU A 65 3.18 -5.50 -3.52
CA LEU A 65 3.93 -5.83 -2.30
C LEU A 65 3.02 -6.18 -1.11
N LEU A 66 1.93 -5.42 -0.90
CA LEU A 66 0.93 -5.74 0.13
C LEU A 66 0.26 -7.10 -0.17
N LEU A 67 -0.07 -7.38 -1.43
CA LEU A 67 -0.66 -8.66 -1.80
C LEU A 67 0.31 -9.84 -1.58
N GLU A 68 1.59 -9.67 -1.90
CA GLU A 68 2.63 -10.66 -1.58
C GLU A 68 2.78 -10.87 -0.07
N GLN A 69 2.61 -9.81 0.73
CA GLN A 69 2.60 -9.92 2.19
C GLN A 69 1.37 -10.69 2.68
N ALA A 70 0.18 -10.43 2.15
CA ALA A 70 -1.03 -11.18 2.49
C ALA A 70 -0.84 -12.68 2.23
N THR A 71 -0.35 -13.06 1.04
CA THR A 71 -0.07 -14.47 0.69
C THR A 71 0.94 -15.10 1.63
N ARG A 72 1.99 -14.36 2.01
CA ARG A 72 3.01 -14.86 2.95
C ARG A 72 2.45 -15.06 4.35
N LEU A 73 1.64 -14.12 4.84
CA LEU A 73 1.00 -14.20 6.15
C LEU A 73 0.04 -15.40 6.20
N GLU A 74 -0.76 -15.59 5.16
CA GLU A 74 -1.65 -16.74 5.03
C GLU A 74 -0.89 -18.08 5.06
N ALA A 75 0.30 -18.13 4.46
CA ALA A 75 1.11 -19.34 4.42
C ALA A 75 1.88 -19.64 5.72
N THR A 76 2.17 -18.63 6.55
CA THR A 76 3.17 -18.74 7.63
C THR A 76 2.64 -18.42 9.03
N ALA A 77 1.50 -17.74 9.15
CA ALA A 77 0.95 -17.29 10.42
C ALA A 77 -0.38 -17.98 10.75
N ALA A 78 -0.77 -17.93 12.03
CA ALA A 78 -2.12 -18.29 12.43
C ALA A 78 -3.15 -17.36 11.75
N PRO A 79 -4.36 -17.84 11.41
CA PRO A 79 -5.35 -17.04 10.65
C PRO A 79 -5.65 -15.67 11.26
N GLU A 80 -5.79 -15.60 12.58
CA GLU A 80 -5.97 -14.36 13.34
C GLU A 80 -4.81 -13.39 13.16
N THR A 81 -3.58 -13.88 13.37
CA THR A 81 -2.35 -13.10 13.23
C THR A 81 -2.20 -12.59 11.82
N ALA A 82 -2.49 -13.41 10.81
CA ALA A 82 -2.43 -13.01 9.41
C ALA A 82 -3.41 -11.86 9.11
N PHE A 83 -4.66 -11.97 9.58
CA PHE A 83 -5.68 -10.94 9.37
C PHE A 83 -5.31 -9.61 10.04
N PHE A 84 -5.03 -9.60 11.34
CA PHE A 84 -4.74 -8.34 12.06
C PHE A 84 -3.41 -7.72 11.66
N THR A 85 -2.39 -8.53 11.36
CA THR A 85 -1.10 -8.02 10.86
C THR A 85 -1.29 -7.35 9.50
N PHE A 86 -2.04 -7.97 8.60
CA PHE A 86 -2.29 -7.39 7.29
C PHE A 86 -3.12 -6.11 7.37
N PHE A 87 -4.14 -6.06 8.24
CA PHE A 87 -4.90 -4.84 8.51
C PHE A 87 -3.97 -3.71 8.99
N ALA A 88 -3.15 -3.96 10.01
CA ALA A 88 -2.23 -2.98 10.55
C ALA A 88 -1.21 -2.50 9.50
N GLN A 89 -0.72 -3.40 8.65
CA GLN A 89 0.19 -3.05 7.54
C GLN A 89 -0.45 -2.09 6.55
N ILE A 90 -1.71 -2.30 6.15
CA ILE A 90 -2.41 -1.38 5.24
C ILE A 90 -2.56 0.00 5.90
N VAL A 91 -2.87 0.07 7.20
CA VAL A 91 -2.99 1.33 7.93
C VAL A 91 -1.65 2.07 8.02
N ALA A 92 -0.56 1.37 8.36
CA ALA A 92 0.78 1.94 8.40
C ALA A 92 1.28 2.38 7.02
N ASP A 93 0.88 1.68 5.96
CA ASP A 93 1.20 2.02 4.57
C ASP A 93 0.44 3.28 4.10
N ALA A 94 -0.76 3.51 4.61
CA ALA A 94 -1.57 4.70 4.33
C ALA A 94 -0.90 5.99 4.86
N GLY A 95 -0.43 5.99 6.11
CA GLY A 95 0.24 7.16 6.71
C GLY A 95 1.46 7.64 5.91
N ARG A 96 2.19 6.72 5.28
CA ARG A 96 3.36 7.03 4.43
C ARG A 96 3.00 7.67 3.08
N LYS A 97 1.75 7.58 2.60
CA LYS A 97 1.34 7.94 1.22
C LYS A 97 0.82 9.36 1.05
N LYS A 98 0.49 10.07 2.13
CA LYS A 98 -0.31 11.29 2.07
C LYS A 98 0.36 12.42 1.27
N PRO A 99 1.63 12.81 1.54
CA PRO A 99 2.23 13.97 0.87
C PRO A 99 2.23 13.82 -0.66
N LEU A 100 2.53 12.62 -1.15
CA LEU A 100 2.57 12.31 -2.57
C LEU A 100 1.16 12.25 -3.20
N THR A 101 0.21 11.61 -2.53
CA THR A 101 -1.16 11.47 -3.05
C THR A 101 -1.89 12.82 -3.13
N ASP A 102 -1.70 13.68 -2.14
CA ASP A 102 -2.28 15.03 -2.12
C ASP A 102 -1.68 15.93 -3.19
N ALA A 103 -0.36 15.86 -3.35
CA ALA A 103 0.38 16.50 -4.43
C ALA A 103 -0.21 16.15 -5.81
N LEU A 104 -0.36 14.86 -6.10
CA LEU A 104 -0.86 14.39 -7.39
C LEU A 104 -2.31 14.84 -7.65
N ARG A 105 -3.15 14.79 -6.61
CA ARG A 105 -4.53 15.30 -6.69
C ARG A 105 -4.55 16.80 -6.97
N GLY A 106 -3.69 17.58 -6.31
CA GLY A 106 -3.55 19.02 -6.54
C GLY A 106 -3.09 19.37 -7.96
N ALA A 107 -2.33 18.48 -8.59
CA ALA A 107 -1.92 18.58 -9.99
C ALA A 107 -2.97 18.06 -11.00
N GLY A 108 -4.16 17.63 -10.54
CA GLY A 108 -5.22 17.08 -11.39
C GLY A 108 -4.95 15.65 -11.90
N ILE A 109 -3.98 14.95 -11.32
CA ILE A 109 -3.61 13.59 -11.72
C ILE A 109 -4.41 12.59 -10.89
N ASP A 110 -5.36 11.91 -11.54
CA ASP A 110 -6.05 10.78 -10.91
C ASP A 110 -5.23 9.49 -11.06
N ILE A 111 -4.39 9.22 -10.06
CA ILE A 111 -3.63 7.97 -9.97
C ILE A 111 -4.48 6.73 -9.68
N LYS A 112 -5.74 6.89 -9.27
CA LYS A 112 -6.67 5.75 -9.04
C LYS A 112 -7.41 5.36 -10.31
N ALA A 113 -7.44 6.23 -11.32
CA ALA A 113 -7.97 5.91 -12.64
C ALA A 113 -7.27 4.67 -13.21
N GLY A 114 -8.05 3.64 -13.57
CA GLY A 114 -7.54 2.39 -14.13
C GLY A 114 -7.05 1.35 -13.13
N GLN A 115 -7.06 1.62 -11.82
CA GLN A 115 -6.62 0.66 -10.78
C GLN A 115 -7.73 -0.28 -10.28
N THR A 116 -8.74 -0.55 -11.10
CA THR A 116 -9.88 -1.40 -10.72
C THR A 116 -9.44 -2.83 -10.37
N GLN A 117 -8.47 -3.37 -11.12
CA GLN A 117 -7.96 -4.72 -10.86
C GLN A 117 -7.22 -4.83 -9.52
N GLN A 118 -6.36 -3.86 -9.21
CA GLN A 118 -5.62 -3.76 -7.95
C GLN A 118 -6.57 -3.63 -6.76
N GLN A 119 -7.60 -2.79 -6.90
CA GLN A 119 -8.65 -2.66 -5.90
C GLN A 119 -9.41 -3.98 -5.69
N ALA A 120 -9.77 -4.70 -6.77
CA ALA A 120 -10.42 -5.99 -6.67
C ALA A 120 -9.53 -7.04 -5.98
N ARG A 121 -8.24 -7.12 -6.32
CA ARG A 121 -7.27 -8.02 -5.69
C ARG A 121 -7.09 -7.73 -4.20
N MET A 122 -6.99 -6.46 -3.82
CA MET A 122 -6.89 -6.05 -2.42
C MET A 122 -8.14 -6.45 -1.63
N ARG A 123 -9.34 -6.19 -2.17
CA ARG A 123 -10.60 -6.59 -1.55
C ARG A 123 -10.71 -8.10 -1.36
N ALA A 124 -10.27 -8.88 -2.37
CA ALA A 124 -10.24 -10.34 -2.29
C ALA A 124 -9.30 -10.82 -1.18
N ALA A 125 -8.06 -10.32 -1.14
CA ALA A 125 -7.09 -10.69 -0.10
C ALA A 125 -7.59 -10.39 1.33
N ILE A 126 -8.23 -9.24 1.55
CA ILE A 126 -8.85 -8.91 2.85
C ILE A 126 -9.99 -9.88 3.16
N ALA A 127 -10.82 -10.20 2.17
CA ALA A 127 -11.93 -11.13 2.34
C ALA A 127 -11.44 -12.54 2.70
N ASP A 128 -10.41 -13.04 2.02
CA ASP A 128 -9.88 -14.38 2.23
C ASP A 128 -9.29 -14.51 3.64
N LEU A 129 -8.47 -13.53 4.06
CA LEU A 129 -7.92 -13.49 5.42
C LEU A 129 -9.03 -13.40 6.49
N LEU A 130 -10.06 -12.58 6.27
CA LEU A 130 -11.21 -12.50 7.18
C LEU A 130 -11.93 -13.85 7.30
N HIS A 131 -12.26 -14.49 6.17
CA HIS A 131 -12.96 -15.77 6.18
C HIS A 131 -12.12 -16.87 6.84
N ASN A 132 -10.80 -16.89 6.62
CA ASN A 132 -9.91 -17.85 7.25
C ASN A 132 -9.87 -17.67 8.77
N ALA A 133 -9.79 -16.42 9.26
CA ALA A 133 -9.83 -16.13 10.69
C ALA A 133 -11.19 -16.45 11.33
N GLN A 134 -12.30 -16.19 10.62
CA GLN A 134 -13.64 -16.56 11.07
C GLN A 134 -13.84 -18.08 11.12
N ARG A 135 -13.36 -18.81 10.12
CA ARG A 135 -13.39 -20.29 10.09
C ARG A 135 -12.57 -20.92 11.23
N ALA A 136 -11.50 -20.25 11.65
CA ALA A 136 -10.70 -20.65 12.80
C ALA A 136 -11.37 -20.30 14.15
N GLY A 137 -12.47 -19.54 14.15
CA GLY A 137 -13.16 -19.10 15.36
C GLY A 137 -12.44 -17.98 16.12
N THR A 138 -11.43 -17.35 15.52
CA THR A 138 -10.60 -16.32 16.15
C THR A 138 -11.03 -14.90 15.80
N VAL A 139 -11.92 -14.74 14.82
CA VAL A 139 -12.57 -13.46 14.49
C VAL A 139 -14.08 -13.67 14.47
N ARG A 140 -14.82 -12.68 15.01
CA ARG A 140 -16.29 -12.70 15.08
C ARG A 140 -16.93 -12.94 13.71
N SER A 141 -17.94 -13.81 13.63
CA SER A 141 -18.59 -14.21 12.37
C SER A 141 -19.74 -13.31 11.92
N ASP A 142 -20.11 -12.33 12.73
CA ASP A 142 -21.20 -11.37 12.48
C ASP A 142 -20.72 -10.07 11.80
N ILE A 143 -19.44 -10.01 11.41
CA ILE A 143 -18.87 -8.91 10.62
C ILE A 143 -18.57 -9.37 9.20
N GLY A 144 -18.91 -8.53 8.21
CA GLY A 144 -18.61 -8.77 6.80
C GLY A 144 -17.45 -7.92 6.29
N LEU A 145 -17.08 -8.19 5.03
CA LEU A 145 -16.10 -7.36 4.31
C LEU A 145 -16.47 -5.87 4.27
N PRO A 146 -17.74 -5.44 4.08
CA PRO A 146 -18.08 -4.02 4.05
C PRO A 146 -17.71 -3.28 5.34
N GLU A 147 -17.98 -3.87 6.50
CA GLU A 147 -17.66 -3.30 7.81
C GLU A 147 -16.15 -3.26 8.04
N VAL A 148 -15.44 -4.34 7.69
CA VAL A 148 -13.96 -4.38 7.77
C VAL A 148 -13.33 -3.31 6.89
N LEU A 149 -13.82 -3.11 5.66
CA LEU A 149 -13.33 -2.05 4.78
C LEU A 149 -13.67 -0.65 5.28
N ALA A 150 -14.79 -0.47 5.98
CA ALA A 150 -15.13 0.80 6.61
C ALA A 150 -14.20 1.12 7.79
N LEU A 151 -13.93 0.14 8.64
CA LEU A 151 -12.97 0.24 9.75
C LEU A 151 -11.56 0.53 9.22
N LEU A 152 -11.13 -0.20 8.20
CA LEU A 152 -9.84 -0.02 7.55
C LEU A 152 -9.71 1.40 6.99
N ARG A 153 -10.74 1.89 6.29
CA ARG A 153 -10.76 3.27 5.79
C ARG A 153 -10.64 4.29 6.92
N GLY A 154 -11.38 4.11 8.01
CA GLY A 154 -11.32 5.01 9.17
C GLY A 154 -9.92 5.04 9.80
N ALA A 155 -9.33 3.86 10.03
CA ALA A 155 -7.98 3.74 10.58
C ALA A 155 -6.90 4.29 9.64
N SER A 156 -6.96 3.98 8.34
CA SER A 156 -6.06 4.55 7.33
C SER A 156 -6.17 6.06 7.28
N MET A 157 -7.38 6.63 7.34
CA MET A 157 -7.57 8.08 7.36
C MET A 157 -7.00 8.72 8.62
N ALA A 158 -7.17 8.10 9.79
CA ALA A 158 -6.55 8.56 11.03
C ALA A 158 -5.01 8.52 10.96
N ALA A 159 -4.43 7.51 10.33
CA ALA A 159 -2.99 7.41 10.11
C ALA A 159 -2.47 8.40 9.05
N GLU A 160 -3.30 8.74 8.06
CA GLU A 160 -2.97 9.73 7.02
C GLU A 160 -3.04 11.16 7.55
N THR A 161 -4.17 11.54 8.16
CA THR A 161 -4.48 12.95 8.48
C THR A 161 -4.34 13.30 9.95
N GLY A 162 -4.20 12.29 10.82
CA GLY A 162 -4.08 12.52 12.25
C GLY A 162 -2.69 12.98 12.64
N ASP A 163 -2.60 14.03 13.44
CA ASP A 163 -1.37 14.43 14.13
C ASP A 163 -1.22 13.61 15.42
N TYR A 164 -1.20 12.28 15.26
CA TYR A 164 -1.11 11.34 16.36
C TYR A 164 0.29 10.72 16.41
N PRO A 165 0.91 10.60 17.59
CA PRO A 165 2.10 9.78 17.76
C PRO A 165 1.83 8.34 17.32
N ALA A 166 2.82 7.66 16.73
CA ALA A 166 2.70 6.26 16.28
C ALA A 166 2.14 5.33 17.38
N ALA A 167 2.62 5.50 18.62
CA ALA A 167 2.15 4.73 19.78
C ALA A 167 0.66 4.95 20.13
N VAL A 168 0.04 6.06 19.69
CA VAL A 168 -1.41 6.28 19.83
C VAL A 168 -2.16 5.52 18.75
N LEU A 169 -1.67 5.52 17.50
CA LEU A 169 -2.26 4.75 16.40
C LEU A 169 -2.21 3.24 16.69
N ASP A 170 -1.07 2.73 17.17
CA ASP A 170 -0.90 1.31 17.51
C ASP A 170 -1.88 0.87 18.60
N ARG A 171 -2.02 1.66 19.67
CA ARG A 171 -2.99 1.39 20.74
C ARG A 171 -4.43 1.50 20.24
N SER A 172 -4.71 2.43 19.34
CA SER A 172 -6.05 2.60 18.76
C SER A 172 -6.42 1.40 17.88
N LEU A 173 -5.45 0.82 17.15
CA LEU A 173 -5.65 -0.41 16.40
C LEU A 173 -5.89 -1.61 17.32
N ALA A 174 -5.13 -1.75 18.41
CA ALA A 174 -5.37 -2.80 19.40
C ALA A 174 -6.80 -2.72 19.96
N VAL A 175 -7.23 -1.52 20.37
CA VAL A 175 -8.60 -1.28 20.84
C VAL A 175 -9.65 -1.52 19.76
N LEU A 176 -9.35 -1.22 18.49
CA LEU A 176 -10.25 -1.52 17.37
C LEU A 176 -10.42 -3.03 17.18
N PHE A 177 -9.36 -3.82 17.39
CA PHE A 177 -9.39 -5.27 17.28
C PHE A 177 -10.10 -5.93 18.47
N ASP A 178 -9.81 -5.47 19.69
CA ASP A 178 -10.41 -6.01 20.92
C ASP A 178 -11.87 -5.55 21.12
N GLY A 179 -12.21 -4.38 20.58
CA GLY A 179 -13.47 -3.70 20.81
C GLY A 179 -13.48 -2.81 22.06
N LEU A 180 -14.41 -1.87 22.11
CA LEU A 180 -14.51 -0.85 23.18
C LEU A 180 -15.40 -1.26 24.36
N LYS A 181 -16.22 -2.30 24.22
CA LYS A 181 -17.09 -2.77 25.30
C LYS A 181 -16.28 -3.65 26.27
N PRO A 182 -16.55 -3.59 27.58
CA PRO A 182 -15.95 -4.50 28.56
C PRO A 182 -16.22 -5.97 28.25
#